data_AF-A0AAE0BRN5-F1
#
_entry.id   AF-A0AAE0BRN5-F1
#
_cell.length_a   1.000
_cell.length_b   1.000
_cell.length_c   1.000
_cell.angle_alpha   90.00
_cell.angle_beta   90.00
_cell.angle_gamma   90.00
#
_symmetry.space_group_name_H-M   'P 1'
#
loop_
_entity.id
_entity.type
_entity.pdbx_description
1 polymer ?
#
loop_
_entity_poly.entity_id
_entity_poly.type
_entity_poly.pdbx_seq_one_letter_code
_entity_poly.pdbx_strand_id
1 'polypeptide(L)'
;GHTRVRDALTDGDLDSAVELFQSRLEDLAKRQLSFIDVQEAATAYDQLDSPIKRVFYTSSDAILGAGEDGMEVFPRPNPRVNEQLEKVHGIVYGMGSLYTSIVPSLTLVGVGTRIASRDCPKVMLLNGAHDRETSGMSAADIVVSVTEHLNLSHCPQEQMRFSHSASEYCTAVLYPRGTDIEVDEAELHKLGIEHVVAVQSNNARNGRGVEYDVEALIQTLLGVMRDQAGCDTLQAADVNPIC
;
A
#
# COMPACT_ATOMS: atom_id res chain seq x y z
N GLY A 1 -2.08 12.26 -26.86
CA GLY A 1 -1.83 11.18 -25.90
C GLY A 1 -1.55 11.81 -24.55
N HIS A 2 -2.33 11.42 -23.54
CA HIS A 2 -2.14 11.89 -22.16
C HIS A 2 -0.79 11.42 -21.62
N THR A 3 -0.24 12.13 -20.63
CA THR A 3 1.00 11.72 -19.93
C THR A 3 0.75 11.27 -18.49
N ARG A 4 -0.46 11.49 -17.99
CA ARG A 4 -0.92 11.15 -16.64
C ARG A 4 -2.26 10.44 -16.72
N VAL A 5 -2.41 9.38 -15.94
CA VAL A 5 -3.65 8.58 -15.86
C VAL A 5 -4.85 9.47 -15.55
N ARG A 6 -4.71 10.41 -14.61
CA ARG A 6 -5.78 11.36 -14.26
C ARG A 6 -6.27 12.19 -15.46
N ASP A 7 -5.36 12.68 -16.31
CA ASP A 7 -5.73 13.61 -17.39
C ASP A 7 -6.54 12.83 -18.44
N ALA A 8 -6.20 11.55 -18.64
CA ALA A 8 -6.99 10.63 -19.46
C ALA A 8 -8.35 10.30 -18.83
N LEU A 9 -8.41 10.06 -17.51
CA LEU A 9 -9.66 9.77 -16.80
C LEU A 9 -10.63 10.96 -16.81
N THR A 10 -10.13 12.18 -16.61
CA THR A 10 -10.93 13.42 -16.64
C THR A 10 -11.52 13.67 -18.02
N ASP A 11 -10.76 13.37 -19.08
CA ASP A 11 -11.20 13.56 -20.47
C ASP A 11 -12.04 12.37 -20.98
N GLY A 12 -12.31 11.37 -20.13
CA GLY A 12 -13.09 10.17 -20.48
C GLY A 12 -12.36 9.20 -21.40
N ASP A 13 -11.07 9.43 -21.70
CA ASP A 13 -10.22 8.58 -22.53
C ASP A 13 -9.71 7.38 -21.73
N LEU A 14 -10.57 6.35 -21.64
CA LEU A 14 -10.29 5.12 -20.92
C LEU A 14 -9.11 4.33 -21.52
N ASP A 15 -8.97 4.32 -22.84
CA ASP A 15 -7.91 3.56 -23.51
C ASP A 15 -6.53 4.13 -23.16
N SER A 16 -6.38 5.46 -23.22
CA SER A 16 -5.14 6.11 -22.79
C SER A 16 -4.88 5.95 -21.29
N ALA A 17 -5.92 5.97 -20.45
CA ALA A 17 -5.78 5.78 -19.01
C ALA A 17 -5.28 4.37 -18.67
N VAL A 18 -5.85 3.35 -19.32
CA VAL A 18 -5.46 1.95 -19.19
C VAL A 18 -4.04 1.74 -19.68
N GLU A 19 -3.67 2.26 -20.86
CA GLU A 19 -2.31 2.10 -21.42
C GLU A 19 -1.23 2.74 -20.51
N LEU A 20 -1.48 3.96 -20.02
CA LEU A 20 -0.57 4.63 -19.08
C LEU A 20 -0.45 3.87 -17.76
N PHE A 21 -1.54 3.29 -17.28
CA PHE A 21 -1.55 2.53 -16.02
C PHE A 21 -0.86 1.17 -16.18
N GLN A 22 -1.11 0.46 -17.28
CA GLN A 22 -0.43 -0.80 -17.65
C GLN A 22 1.08 -0.61 -17.74
N SER A 23 1.54 0.43 -18.44
CA SER A 23 2.97 0.74 -18.53
C SER A 23 3.62 0.90 -17.15
N ARG A 24 2.95 1.55 -16.20
CA ARG A 24 3.47 1.78 -14.84
C ARG A 24 3.46 0.50 -14.00
N LEU A 25 2.41 -0.32 -14.11
CA LEU A 25 2.34 -1.63 -13.46
C LEU A 25 3.41 -2.60 -13.99
N GLU A 26 3.60 -2.64 -15.31
CA GLU A 26 4.66 -3.44 -15.92
C GLU A 26 6.05 -2.99 -15.48
N ASP A 27 6.29 -1.68 -15.40
CA ASP A 27 7.56 -1.14 -14.89
C ASP A 27 7.80 -1.56 -13.42
N LEU A 28 6.76 -1.57 -12.59
CA LEU A 28 6.84 -2.04 -11.20
C LEU A 28 7.12 -3.56 -11.13
N ALA A 29 6.47 -4.36 -11.98
CA ALA A 29 6.67 -5.81 -12.03
C ALA A 29 8.03 -6.22 -12.61
N LYS A 30 8.62 -5.42 -13.50
CA LYS A 30 9.93 -5.69 -14.13
C LYS A 30 11.12 -5.24 -13.29
N ARG A 31 10.92 -4.39 -12.28
CA ARG A 31 12.00 -3.84 -11.45
C ARG A 31 12.41 -4.85 -10.38
N GLN A 32 13.28 -5.80 -10.76
CA GLN A 32 13.96 -6.68 -9.79
C GLN A 32 14.66 -5.85 -8.70
N LEU A 33 14.23 -6.04 -7.46
CA LEU A 33 14.93 -5.60 -6.24
C LEU A 33 16.12 -6.55 -6.00
N SER A 34 17.13 -6.44 -6.87
CA SER A 34 18.20 -7.43 -7.10
C SER A 34 19.17 -7.71 -5.94
N PHE A 35 18.92 -7.23 -4.73
CA PHE A 35 19.76 -7.50 -3.55
C PHE A 35 19.11 -8.42 -2.51
N ILE A 36 17.80 -8.69 -2.59
CA ILE A 36 17.08 -9.53 -1.61
C ILE A 36 16.86 -10.97 -2.12
N ASP A 37 16.93 -11.20 -3.44
CA ASP A 37 16.57 -12.48 -4.10
C ASP A 37 17.45 -13.69 -3.74
N VAL A 38 18.67 -13.51 -3.21
CA VAL A 38 19.62 -14.64 -3.04
C VAL A 38 19.27 -15.52 -1.83
N GLN A 39 18.52 -15.00 -0.85
CA GLN A 39 18.26 -15.71 0.41
C GLN A 39 16.84 -16.28 0.51
N GLU A 40 15.90 -15.73 -0.27
CA GLU A 40 14.54 -16.24 -0.38
C GLU A 40 14.54 -17.66 -0.95
N ALA A 41 15.35 -17.94 -1.98
CA ALA A 41 15.39 -19.24 -2.66
C ALA A 41 15.75 -20.45 -1.77
N ALA A 42 16.39 -20.27 -0.60
CA ALA A 42 16.86 -21.36 0.25
C ALA A 42 15.98 -21.64 1.49
N THR A 43 15.12 -20.69 1.89
CA THR A 43 14.30 -20.77 3.14
C THR A 43 12.88 -20.19 2.98
N ALA A 44 12.44 -19.87 1.76
CA ALA A 44 11.23 -19.11 1.44
C ALA A 44 9.89 -19.63 2.00
N TYR A 45 9.82 -20.87 2.47
CA TYR A 45 8.54 -21.58 2.57
C TYR A 45 8.11 -21.95 3.98
N ASP A 46 8.99 -21.82 4.97
CA ASP A 46 8.63 -22.10 6.35
C ASP A 46 8.09 -20.81 6.98
N GLN A 47 6.87 -20.89 7.49
CA GLN A 47 6.25 -19.84 8.29
C GLN A 47 7.20 -19.43 9.41
N LEU A 48 7.27 -18.13 9.70
CA LEU A 48 8.03 -17.65 10.85
C LEU A 48 7.48 -18.23 12.15
N ASP A 49 8.36 -18.61 13.07
CA ASP A 49 7.98 -19.20 14.37
C ASP A 49 7.08 -18.28 15.22
N SER A 50 7.04 -16.98 14.91
CA SER A 50 6.17 -16.01 15.56
C SER A 50 5.78 -14.87 14.62
N PRO A 51 4.60 -14.24 14.81
CA PRO A 51 4.20 -13.06 14.05
C PRO A 51 5.18 -11.89 14.21
N ILE A 52 5.39 -11.14 13.13
CA ILE A 52 6.23 -9.94 13.16
C ILE A 52 5.50 -8.83 13.92
N LYS A 53 6.12 -8.35 15.00
CA LYS A 53 5.58 -7.22 15.78
C LYS A 53 5.92 -5.86 15.18
N ARG A 54 7.12 -5.72 14.59
CA ARG A 54 7.63 -4.42 14.10
C ARG A 54 8.80 -4.60 13.16
N VAL A 55 8.87 -3.77 12.13
CA VAL A 55 10.06 -3.54 11.30
C VAL A 55 10.60 -2.13 11.54
N PHE A 56 11.92 -1.99 11.64
CA PHE A 56 12.59 -0.70 11.80
C PHE A 56 14.00 -0.73 11.17
N TYR A 57 14.53 0.45 10.89
CA TYR A 57 15.88 0.60 10.33
C TYR A 57 16.92 0.66 11.44
N THR A 58 18.07 0.03 11.21
CA THR A 58 19.23 0.12 12.09
C THR A 58 20.39 0.79 11.39
N SER A 59 21.24 1.47 12.14
CA SER A 59 22.54 1.90 11.63
C SER A 59 23.40 0.69 11.33
N SER A 60 24.04 0.70 10.17
CA SER A 60 25.10 -0.23 9.80
C SER A 60 26.40 0.56 9.77
N ASP A 61 27.03 0.81 10.91
CA ASP A 61 28.18 1.72 11.00
C ASP A 61 29.42 1.06 11.62
N ALA A 62 29.96 0.12 10.87
CA ALA A 62 31.40 -0.11 10.84
C ALA A 62 32.16 0.96 10.00
N ILE A 63 31.49 1.86 9.27
CA ILE A 63 32.14 2.72 8.24
C ILE A 63 32.19 4.21 8.59
N LEU A 64 31.29 4.75 9.41
CA LEU A 64 31.35 6.13 9.91
C LEU A 64 31.29 6.08 11.44
N GLY A 65 32.44 6.09 12.11
CA GLY A 65 32.60 5.88 13.56
C GLY A 65 31.92 6.90 14.48
N ALA A 66 30.59 7.01 14.40
CA ALA A 66 29.74 7.92 15.16
C ALA A 66 28.48 7.23 15.72
N GLY A 67 28.31 5.92 15.56
CA GLY A 67 27.20 5.16 16.14
C GLY A 67 27.63 3.79 16.66
N GLU A 68 26.88 3.27 17.64
CA GLU A 68 26.94 1.86 18.01
C GLU A 68 26.17 1.04 16.96
N ASP A 69 26.77 -0.04 16.45
CA ASP A 69 26.12 -0.94 15.50
C ASP A 69 24.78 -1.45 16.06
N GLY A 70 23.75 -1.45 15.21
CA GLY A 70 22.42 -1.94 15.60
C GLY A 70 21.51 -0.91 16.29
N MET A 71 21.94 0.35 16.44
CA MET A 71 21.05 1.43 16.91
C MET A 71 19.93 1.68 15.90
N GLU A 72 18.69 1.83 16.37
CA GLU A 72 17.57 2.25 15.53
C GLU A 72 17.79 3.65 14.94
N VAL A 73 17.55 3.77 13.63
CA VAL A 73 17.67 5.03 12.88
C VAL A 73 16.37 5.34 12.16
N PHE A 74 16.17 6.63 11.87
CA PHE A 74 14.94 7.16 11.27
C PHE A 74 15.26 7.82 9.93
N PRO A 75 15.48 7.02 8.86
CA PRO A 75 15.83 7.55 7.56
C PRO A 75 14.68 8.39 7.00
N ARG A 76 15.06 9.48 6.34
CA ARG A 76 14.11 10.30 5.58
C ARG A 76 13.94 9.71 4.18
N PRO A 77 12.73 9.72 3.60
CA PRO A 77 12.55 9.31 2.23
C PRO A 77 13.28 10.26 1.27
N ASN A 78 13.52 9.80 0.04
CA ASN A 78 13.98 10.69 -1.02
C ASN A 78 13.04 11.91 -1.12
N PRO A 79 13.54 13.16 -1.15
CA PRO A 79 12.71 14.36 -1.20
C PRO A 79 11.64 14.34 -2.30
N ARG A 80 11.93 13.70 -3.44
CA ARG A 80 10.95 13.52 -4.53
C ARG A 80 9.71 12.74 -4.09
N VAL A 81 9.84 11.77 -3.19
CA VAL A 81 8.68 11.02 -2.66
C VAL A 81 7.75 11.97 -1.92
N ASN A 82 8.29 12.84 -1.07
CA ASN A 82 7.51 13.82 -0.34
C ASN A 82 6.78 14.79 -1.28
N GLU A 83 7.50 15.32 -2.28
CA GLU A 83 6.92 16.21 -3.29
C GLU A 83 5.82 15.54 -4.12
N GLN A 84 5.96 14.25 -4.41
CA GLN A 84 4.93 13.50 -5.15
C GLN A 84 3.73 13.21 -4.26
N LEU A 85 3.93 12.78 -3.01
CA LEU A 85 2.85 12.53 -2.05
C LEU A 85 1.95 13.76 -1.84
N GLU A 86 2.51 14.97 -1.89
CA GLU A 86 1.71 16.20 -1.82
C GLU A 86 0.81 16.43 -3.05
N LYS A 87 1.10 15.79 -4.19
CA LYS A 87 0.46 16.00 -5.49
C LYS A 87 -0.32 14.78 -6.00
N VAL A 88 -0.28 13.65 -5.28
CA VAL A 88 -1.02 12.46 -5.70
C VAL A 88 -2.51 12.64 -5.54
N HIS A 89 -3.24 12.02 -6.46
CA HIS A 89 -4.71 11.95 -6.48
C HIS A 89 -5.17 10.55 -6.06
N GLY A 90 -4.25 9.70 -5.61
CA GLY A 90 -4.50 8.35 -5.15
C GLY A 90 -3.19 7.69 -4.76
N ILE A 91 -3.25 6.78 -3.79
CA ILE A 91 -2.14 6.00 -3.28
C ILE A 91 -2.51 4.54 -3.43
N VAL A 92 -1.61 3.73 -3.96
CA VAL A 92 -1.80 2.29 -4.09
C VAL A 92 -0.67 1.59 -3.35
N TYR A 93 -1.02 0.83 -2.32
CA TYR A 93 -0.11 -0.12 -1.70
C TYR A 93 -0.13 -1.38 -2.57
N GLY A 94 0.96 -1.59 -3.29
CA GLY A 94 1.08 -2.69 -4.24
C GLY A 94 1.09 -4.06 -3.57
N MET A 95 0.94 -5.10 -4.39
CA MET A 95 1.15 -6.49 -3.97
C MET A 95 2.64 -6.77 -3.70
N GLY A 96 2.90 -7.69 -2.78
CA GLY A 96 4.24 -8.05 -2.32
C GLY A 96 4.27 -8.38 -0.83
N SER A 97 5.42 -8.82 -0.33
CA SER A 97 5.57 -9.19 1.08
C SER A 97 5.34 -7.97 1.98
N LEU A 98 4.48 -8.14 2.98
CA LEU A 98 4.02 -7.01 3.80
C LEU A 98 5.20 -6.34 4.53
N TYR A 99 6.00 -7.12 5.25
CA TYR A 99 7.02 -6.57 6.16
C TYR A 99 8.35 -6.31 5.47
N THR A 100 8.67 -7.02 4.39
CA THR A 100 9.94 -6.87 3.66
C THR A 100 9.86 -6.01 2.40
N SER A 101 8.67 -5.72 1.86
CA SER A 101 8.50 -4.85 0.67
C SER A 101 7.71 -3.58 0.96
N ILE A 102 6.53 -3.70 1.57
CA ILE A 102 5.62 -2.56 1.75
C ILE A 102 6.04 -1.72 2.95
N VAL A 103 6.06 -2.31 4.14
CA VAL A 103 6.34 -1.63 5.43
C VAL A 103 7.66 -0.83 5.44
N PRO A 104 8.78 -1.27 4.85
CA PRO A 104 10.01 -0.49 4.84
C PRO A 104 9.83 0.89 4.19
N SER A 105 8.97 0.99 3.18
CA SER A 105 8.68 2.27 2.52
C SER A 105 7.75 3.18 3.35
N LEU A 106 6.98 2.61 4.28
CA LEU A 106 5.96 3.32 5.06
C LEU A 106 6.49 3.87 6.39
N THR A 107 7.49 3.21 6.98
CA THR A 107 8.08 3.56 8.29
C THR A 107 9.09 4.71 8.22
N LEU A 108 9.33 5.26 7.03
CA LEU A 108 10.23 6.40 6.82
C LEU A 108 9.65 7.69 7.43
N VAL A 109 10.54 8.55 7.91
CA VAL A 109 10.14 9.77 8.64
C VAL A 109 9.24 10.65 7.78
N GLY A 110 8.03 10.90 8.30
CA GLY A 110 7.04 11.79 7.73
C GLY A 110 6.21 11.19 6.60
N VAL A 111 6.45 9.94 6.18
CA VAL A 111 5.60 9.28 5.18
C VAL A 111 4.18 9.09 5.71
N GLY A 112 4.03 8.53 6.91
CA GLY A 112 2.73 8.38 7.60
C GLY A 112 1.94 9.69 7.64
N THR A 113 2.49 10.74 8.23
CA THR A 113 1.81 12.05 8.33
C THR A 113 1.37 12.58 6.96
N ARG A 114 2.21 12.43 5.92
CA ARG A 114 1.88 12.91 4.57
C ARG A 114 0.73 12.11 3.98
N ILE A 115 0.77 10.79 4.06
CA ILE A 115 -0.30 9.92 3.57
C ILE A 115 -1.63 10.26 4.27
N ALA A 116 -1.65 10.34 5.60
CA ALA A 116 -2.86 10.67 6.36
C ALA A 116 -3.45 12.03 5.98
N SER A 117 -2.60 13.02 5.69
CA SER A 117 -3.03 14.36 5.27
C SER A 117 -3.65 14.42 3.86
N ARG A 118 -3.56 13.35 3.07
CA ARG A 118 -4.12 13.32 1.72
C ARG A 118 -5.58 12.92 1.77
N ASP A 119 -6.43 13.81 1.30
CA ASP A 119 -7.81 13.48 0.96
C ASP A 119 -7.84 12.92 -0.48
N CYS A 120 -7.59 11.62 -0.58
CA CYS A 120 -7.61 10.90 -1.84
C CYS A 120 -7.75 9.39 -1.59
N PRO A 121 -8.08 8.60 -2.62
CA PRO A 121 -8.12 7.15 -2.54
C PRO A 121 -6.81 6.54 -2.05
N LYS A 122 -6.89 5.62 -1.09
CA LYS A 122 -5.75 4.87 -0.56
C LYS A 122 -6.07 3.39 -0.62
N VAL A 123 -5.61 2.75 -1.69
CA VAL A 123 -6.02 1.41 -2.08
C VAL A 123 -4.96 0.40 -1.66
N MET A 124 -5.35 -0.57 -0.84
CA MET A 124 -4.53 -1.73 -0.50
C MET A 124 -4.84 -2.89 -1.44
N LEU A 125 -3.83 -3.39 -2.14
CA LEU A 125 -3.95 -4.61 -2.94
C LEU A 125 -3.47 -5.80 -2.12
N LEU A 126 -4.38 -6.70 -1.72
CA LEU A 126 -4.00 -7.91 -1.00
C LEU A 126 -3.29 -8.90 -1.94
N ASN A 127 -2.39 -9.69 -1.35
CA ASN A 127 -1.79 -10.84 -2.03
C ASN A 127 -2.83 -11.93 -2.28
N GLY A 128 -2.56 -12.80 -3.25
CA GLY A 128 -3.44 -13.94 -3.57
C GLY A 128 -3.23 -15.19 -2.74
N ALA A 129 -2.22 -15.18 -1.87
CA ALA A 129 -1.98 -16.17 -0.83
C ALA A 129 -1.14 -15.56 0.29
N HIS A 130 -1.11 -16.22 1.43
CA HIS A 130 -0.18 -15.88 2.50
C HIS A 130 1.27 -16.15 2.08
N ASP A 131 2.16 -15.24 2.49
CA ASP A 131 3.59 -15.50 2.56
C ASP A 131 3.98 -15.99 3.98
N ARG A 132 5.26 -16.29 4.18
CA ARG A 132 5.77 -16.72 5.49
C ARG A 132 5.62 -15.68 6.61
N GLU A 133 5.47 -14.40 6.24
CA GLU A 133 5.44 -13.26 7.15
C GLU A 133 4.02 -12.94 7.64
N THR A 134 3.02 -13.32 6.84
CA THR A 134 1.60 -12.98 7.01
C THR A 134 0.70 -14.18 7.28
N SER A 135 1.27 -15.38 7.44
CA SER A 135 0.48 -16.58 7.75
C SER A 135 -0.42 -16.38 8.97
N GLY A 136 -1.72 -16.61 8.79
CA GLY A 136 -2.74 -16.46 9.82
C GLY A 136 -3.24 -15.03 10.06
N MET A 137 -2.78 -14.05 9.29
CA MET A 137 -3.33 -12.68 9.34
C MET A 137 -4.57 -12.57 8.46
N SER A 138 -5.66 -12.00 8.98
CA SER A 138 -6.78 -11.59 8.14
C SER A 138 -6.44 -10.33 7.32
N ALA A 139 -7.31 -9.98 6.36
CA ALA A 139 -7.23 -8.69 5.67
C ALA A 139 -7.28 -7.50 6.64
N ALA A 140 -8.07 -7.61 7.73
CA ALA A 140 -8.13 -6.59 8.77
C ALA A 140 -6.81 -6.47 9.52
N ASP A 141 -6.15 -7.60 9.85
CA ASP A 141 -4.83 -7.59 10.49
C ASP A 141 -3.75 -6.95 9.61
N ILE A 142 -3.83 -7.14 8.29
CA ILE A 142 -2.92 -6.48 7.33
C ILE A 142 -3.12 -4.96 7.36
N VAL A 143 -4.37 -4.49 7.31
CA VAL A 143 -4.71 -3.06 7.38
C VAL A 143 -4.27 -2.45 8.72
N VAL A 144 -4.49 -3.16 9.83
CA VAL A 144 -4.04 -2.74 11.16
C VAL A 144 -2.52 -2.67 11.21
N SER A 145 -1.80 -3.68 10.71
CA SER A 145 -0.33 -3.68 10.67
C SER A 145 0.23 -2.49 9.89
N VAL A 146 -0.35 -2.18 8.72
CA VAL A 146 0.02 -1.00 7.92
C VAL A 146 -0.22 0.30 8.69
N THR A 147 -1.38 0.39 9.35
CA THR A 147 -1.75 1.54 10.19
C THR A 147 -0.77 1.74 11.34
N GLU A 148 -0.40 0.68 12.05
CA GLU A 148 0.56 0.73 13.15
C GLU A 148 1.97 1.15 12.68
N HIS A 149 2.40 0.68 11.50
CA HIS A 149 3.71 1.05 10.95
C HIS A 149 3.74 2.49 10.44
N LEU A 150 2.66 2.99 9.82
CA LEU A 150 2.54 4.39 9.42
C LEU A 150 2.44 5.34 10.61
N ASN A 151 1.79 4.89 11.69
CA ASN A 151 1.73 5.61 12.96
C ASN A 151 3.00 5.47 13.81
N LEU A 152 3.94 4.60 13.42
CA LEU A 152 5.09 4.22 14.25
C LEU A 152 4.68 3.77 15.67
N SER A 153 3.53 3.10 15.82
CA SER A 153 2.89 2.81 17.12
C SER A 153 3.78 2.08 18.12
N HIS A 154 4.67 1.21 17.61
CA HIS A 154 5.61 0.43 18.42
C HIS A 154 7.00 1.07 18.54
N CYS A 155 7.19 2.32 18.08
CA CYS A 155 8.46 3.04 18.19
C CYS A 155 8.80 3.34 19.66
N PRO A 156 10.01 3.05 20.16
CA PRO A 156 10.38 3.38 21.54
C PRO A 156 10.33 4.88 21.85
N GLN A 157 10.46 5.73 20.83
CA GLN A 157 10.42 7.19 20.94
C GLN A 157 8.97 7.67 20.81
N GLU A 158 8.28 7.88 21.94
CA GLU A 158 6.86 8.24 21.98
C GLU A 158 6.52 9.49 21.16
N GLN A 159 7.41 10.48 21.13
CA GLN A 159 7.24 11.71 20.36
C GLN A 159 7.21 11.52 18.84
N MET A 160 7.67 10.36 18.36
CA MET A 160 7.63 9.99 16.94
C MET A 160 6.32 9.31 16.55
N ARG A 161 5.50 8.90 17.53
CA ARG A 161 4.26 8.16 17.30
C ARG A 161 3.15 9.09 16.84
N PHE A 162 2.30 8.58 15.97
CA PHE A 162 1.04 9.20 15.55
C PHE A 162 -0.15 8.33 15.98
N SER A 163 -1.35 8.86 15.82
CA SER A 163 -2.60 8.20 16.23
C SER A 163 -3.70 8.39 15.18
N HIS A 164 -3.33 8.30 13.91
CA HIS A 164 -4.29 8.31 12.80
C HIS A 164 -5.06 6.99 12.76
N SER A 165 -6.31 7.07 12.35
CA SER A 165 -7.19 5.92 12.12
C SER A 165 -6.80 5.13 10.87
N ALA A 166 -7.27 3.89 10.76
CA ALA A 166 -7.01 3.06 9.58
C ALA A 166 -7.59 3.68 8.29
N SER A 167 -8.76 4.32 8.36
CA SER A 167 -9.40 4.99 7.23
C SER A 167 -8.61 6.19 6.69
N GLU A 168 -7.80 6.85 7.52
CA GLU A 168 -6.88 7.90 7.08
C GLU A 168 -5.73 7.32 6.23
N TYR A 169 -5.41 6.05 6.38
CA TYR A 169 -4.34 5.37 5.64
C TYR A 169 -4.81 4.46 4.52
N CYS A 170 -6.01 3.92 4.61
CA CYS A 170 -6.57 3.00 3.64
C CYS A 170 -8.08 3.26 3.51
N THR A 171 -8.54 3.55 2.29
CA THR A 171 -9.97 3.78 2.02
C THR A 171 -10.60 2.61 1.27
N ALA A 172 -9.77 1.77 0.64
CA ALA A 172 -10.22 0.63 -0.15
C ALA A 172 -9.27 -0.56 -0.02
N VAL A 173 -9.84 -1.76 0.03
CA VAL A 173 -9.13 -3.05 -0.02
C VAL A 173 -9.61 -3.83 -1.24
N LEU A 174 -8.69 -4.18 -2.12
CA LEU A 174 -8.94 -5.04 -3.27
C LEU A 174 -8.25 -6.38 -3.01
N TYR A 175 -8.92 -7.47 -3.35
CA TYR A 175 -8.39 -8.81 -3.14
C TYR A 175 -8.76 -9.72 -4.32
N PRO A 176 -7.88 -10.65 -4.72
CA PRO A 176 -8.19 -11.55 -5.83
C PRO A 176 -9.16 -12.64 -5.35
N ARG A 177 -10.16 -12.96 -6.18
CA ARG A 177 -11.12 -14.04 -5.88
C ARG A 177 -10.36 -15.36 -5.66
N GLY A 178 -10.75 -16.11 -4.64
CA GLY A 178 -10.07 -17.36 -4.29
C GLY A 178 -8.70 -17.17 -3.62
N THR A 179 -8.43 -15.99 -3.06
CA THR A 179 -7.30 -15.81 -2.14
C THR A 179 -7.44 -16.68 -0.90
N ASP A 180 -6.32 -17.13 -0.37
CA ASP A 180 -6.25 -17.86 0.91
C ASP A 180 -6.31 -16.91 2.13
N ILE A 181 -6.28 -15.59 1.90
CA ILE A 181 -6.39 -14.58 2.96
C ILE A 181 -7.85 -14.43 3.37
N GLU A 182 -8.13 -14.52 4.67
CA GLU A 182 -9.47 -14.29 5.21
C GLU A 182 -9.88 -12.82 5.04
N VAL A 183 -11.02 -12.59 4.39
CA VAL A 183 -11.59 -11.25 4.18
C VAL A 183 -12.96 -11.18 4.84
N ASP A 184 -13.02 -10.63 6.05
CA ASP A 184 -14.26 -10.23 6.71
C ASP A 184 -14.56 -8.76 6.38
N GLU A 185 -15.53 -8.54 5.48
CA GLU A 185 -15.95 -7.20 5.06
C GLU A 185 -16.50 -6.38 6.23
N ALA A 186 -17.18 -7.01 7.20
CA ALA A 186 -17.73 -6.31 8.34
C ALA A 186 -16.64 -5.81 9.29
N GLU A 187 -15.54 -6.55 9.46
CA GLU A 187 -14.37 -6.07 10.21
C GLU A 187 -13.65 -4.93 9.51
N LEU A 188 -13.46 -5.02 8.19
CA LEU A 188 -12.87 -3.95 7.41
C LEU A 188 -13.71 -2.67 7.44
N HIS A 189 -15.04 -2.78 7.39
CA HIS A 189 -15.93 -1.62 7.53
C HIS A 189 -15.87 -1.01 8.94
N LYS A 190 -15.67 -1.81 10.01
CA LYS A 190 -15.43 -1.27 11.37
C LYS A 190 -14.13 -0.47 11.47
N LEU A 191 -13.13 -0.81 10.66
CA LEU A 191 -11.88 -0.05 10.52
C LEU A 191 -12.06 1.24 9.68
N GLY A 192 -13.24 1.46 9.11
CA GLY A 192 -13.55 2.62 8.27
C GLY A 192 -13.14 2.44 6.80
N ILE A 193 -12.88 1.22 6.35
CA ILE A 193 -12.63 0.93 4.93
C ILE A 193 -13.96 0.99 4.18
N GLU A 194 -14.05 1.85 3.18
CA GLU A 194 -15.30 2.11 2.45
C GLU A 194 -15.54 1.05 1.37
N HIS A 195 -14.50 0.71 0.61
CA HIS A 195 -14.59 -0.20 -0.51
C HIS A 195 -13.83 -1.50 -0.22
N VAL A 196 -14.54 -2.62 -0.17
CA VAL A 196 -13.94 -3.95 -0.07
C VAL A 196 -14.37 -4.74 -1.30
N VAL A 197 -13.43 -4.99 -2.22
CA VAL A 197 -13.78 -5.43 -3.58
C VAL A 197 -13.01 -6.68 -4.00
N ALA A 198 -13.75 -7.76 -4.28
CA ALA A 198 -13.24 -8.97 -4.87
C ALA A 198 -13.02 -8.80 -6.39
N VAL A 199 -11.76 -8.92 -6.82
CA VAL A 199 -11.33 -8.78 -8.22
C VAL A 199 -11.19 -10.15 -8.88
N GLN A 200 -11.52 -10.24 -10.17
CA GLN A 200 -11.30 -11.48 -10.94
C GLN A 200 -9.82 -11.88 -10.89
N SER A 201 -9.58 -13.18 -10.84
CA SER A 201 -8.26 -13.77 -10.68
C SER A 201 -8.06 -14.96 -11.62
N ASN A 202 -6.80 -15.33 -11.79
CA ASN A 202 -6.33 -16.52 -12.48
C ASN A 202 -5.54 -17.39 -11.50
N ASN A 203 -5.36 -18.68 -11.81
CA ASN A 203 -4.46 -19.51 -11.02
C ASN A 203 -3.03 -18.99 -11.16
N ALA A 204 -2.32 -18.85 -10.03
CA ALA A 204 -0.96 -18.36 -10.05
C ALA A 204 -0.04 -19.28 -10.88
N ARG A 205 0.87 -18.71 -11.68
CA ARG A 205 1.77 -19.48 -12.56
C ARG A 205 2.70 -20.44 -11.81
N ASN A 206 3.00 -20.13 -10.56
CA ASN A 206 3.82 -20.95 -9.66
C ASN A 206 3.00 -22.10 -9.01
N GLY A 207 1.71 -22.19 -9.29
CA GLY A 207 0.80 -23.21 -8.75
C GLY A 207 0.38 -23.01 -7.29
N ARG A 208 0.62 -21.84 -6.69
CA ARG A 208 0.26 -21.52 -5.31
C ARG A 208 -0.58 -20.26 -5.23
N GLY A 209 -1.83 -20.41 -4.80
CA GLY A 209 -2.79 -19.32 -4.69
C GLY A 209 -3.25 -18.80 -6.05
N VAL A 210 -3.66 -17.53 -6.05
CA VAL A 210 -4.24 -16.86 -7.21
C VAL A 210 -3.45 -15.59 -7.57
N GLU A 211 -3.50 -15.20 -8.83
CA GLU A 211 -2.98 -13.92 -9.30
C GLU A 211 -4.13 -13.07 -9.86
N TYR A 212 -4.05 -11.75 -9.74
CA TYR A 212 -5.08 -10.88 -10.32
C TYR A 212 -5.16 -11.07 -11.83
N ASP A 213 -6.39 -11.07 -12.35
CA ASP A 213 -6.58 -10.76 -13.75
C ASP A 213 -6.24 -9.27 -13.98
N VAL A 214 -5.30 -9.02 -14.90
CA VAL A 214 -4.72 -7.68 -15.10
C VAL A 214 -5.78 -6.69 -15.54
N GLU A 215 -6.65 -7.07 -16.48
CA GLU A 215 -7.68 -6.18 -17.00
C GLU A 215 -8.73 -5.87 -15.93
N ALA A 216 -9.19 -6.90 -15.21
CA ALA A 216 -10.14 -6.73 -14.12
C ALA A 216 -9.59 -5.86 -12.98
N LEU A 217 -8.32 -6.02 -12.62
CA LEU A 217 -7.67 -5.20 -11.59
C LEU A 217 -7.65 -3.73 -12.00
N ILE A 218 -7.25 -3.44 -13.25
CA ILE A 218 -7.19 -2.07 -13.76
C ILE A 218 -8.59 -1.45 -13.75
N GLN A 219 -9.59 -2.13 -14.28
CA GLN A 219 -10.95 -1.61 -14.31
C GLN A 219 -11.51 -1.34 -12.90
N THR A 220 -11.27 -2.28 -11.97
CA THR A 220 -11.71 -2.12 -10.58
C THR A 220 -11.03 -0.94 -9.90
N LEU A 221 -9.72 -0.81 -10.06
CA LEU A 221 -8.96 0.28 -9.46
C LEU A 221 -9.38 1.65 -10.03
N LEU A 222 -9.59 1.74 -11.35
CA LEU A 222 -10.10 2.96 -11.98
C LEU A 222 -11.50 3.32 -11.47
N GLY A 223 -12.36 2.34 -11.21
CA GLY A 223 -13.67 2.54 -10.59
C GLY A 223 -13.56 3.14 -9.19
N VAL A 224 -12.79 2.50 -8.31
CA VAL A 224 -12.56 2.98 -6.93
C VAL A 224 -11.95 4.39 -6.92
N MET A 225 -10.99 4.66 -7.81
CA MET A 225 -10.37 5.98 -7.91
C MET A 225 -11.35 7.07 -8.39
N ARG A 226 -12.38 6.72 -9.16
CA ARG A 226 -13.39 7.67 -9.65
C ARG A 226 -14.48 7.94 -8.63
N ASP A 227 -14.99 6.91 -7.97
CA ASP A 227 -16.11 7.03 -7.03
C ASP A 227 -15.78 7.98 -5.87
N GLN A 228 -14.53 7.96 -5.41
CA GLN A 228 -14.04 8.85 -4.37
C GLN A 228 -13.74 10.28 -4.90
N ALA A 229 -13.27 10.44 -6.15
CA ALA A 229 -13.10 11.77 -6.76
C ALA A 229 -14.45 12.48 -7.04
N GLY A 230 -15.52 11.71 -7.26
CA GLY A 230 -16.88 12.23 -7.42
C GLY A 230 -17.46 12.83 -6.12
N CYS A 231 -17.05 12.31 -4.96
CA CYS A 231 -17.46 12.85 -3.65
C CYS A 231 -16.88 14.25 -3.42
N ASP A 232 -15.60 14.45 -3.74
CA ASP A 232 -14.89 15.74 -3.61
C ASP A 232 -15.49 16.83 -4.49
N THR A 233 -15.96 16.48 -5.69
CA THR A 233 -16.54 17.44 -6.64
C THR A 233 -17.92 17.93 -6.19
N LEU A 234 -18.68 17.08 -5.49
CA LEU A 234 -19.98 17.45 -4.92
C LEU A 234 -19.81 18.28 -3.64
N GLN A 235 -18.82 17.98 -2.79
CA GLN A 235 -18.54 18.79 -1.60
C GLN A 235 -17.96 20.18 -1.92
N ALA A 236 -17.19 20.33 -3.01
CA ALA A 236 -16.70 21.63 -3.46
C ALA A 236 -17.80 22.54 -4.04
N ALA A 237 -18.92 21.96 -4.52
CA ALA A 237 -20.05 22.71 -5.06
C ALA A 237 -20.99 23.29 -3.97
N ASP A 238 -20.97 22.73 -2.76
CA ASP A 238 -21.87 23.12 -1.66
C ASP A 238 -21.32 24.22 -0.73
N VAL A 239 -20.15 24.80 -1.04
CA VAL A 239 -19.58 25.94 -0.29
C VAL A 239 -19.71 27.25 -1.07
N ASN A 240 -20.94 27.68 -1.30
CA ASN A 240 -21.21 29.04 -1.76
C ASN A 240 -22.35 29.66 -0.92
N PRO A 241 -22.05 30.30 0.22
CA PRO A 241 -23.05 31.12 0.88
C PRO A 241 -23.15 32.43 0.11
N ILE A 242 -24.11 32.49 -0.81
CA ILE A 242 -24.73 33.76 -1.18
C ILE A 242 -25.60 34.16 0.03
N CYS A 243 -25.10 35.09 0.83
CA CYS A 243 -25.82 36.13 1.60
C CYS A 243 -24.81 36.94 2.43
#